data_AF-A0A1V6GT53-F1
#
_entry.id   AF-A0A1V6GT53-F1
#
_cell.length_a   1.000
_cell.length_b   1.000
_cell.length_c   1.000
_cell.angle_alpha   90.00
_cell.angle_beta   90.00
_cell.angle_gamma   90.00
#
_symmetry.space_group_name_H-M   'P 1'
#
loop_
_entity.id
_entity.type
_entity.pdbx_description
1 polymer ?
#
loop_
_entity_poly.entity_id
_entity_poly.type
_entity_poly.pdbx_seq_one_letter_code
_entity_poly.pdbx_strand_id
1 'polypeptide(L)' 'MKKLILDHISVSDDDLRDLAVKRSQRVQDELIETLRIAAPRVFLVEPDPFNPENQDSASAVRSRVSVTIR' A
#
# COMPACT_ATOMS: atom_id res chain seq x y z
N MET A 1 17.46 9.04 -21.04
CA MET A 1 17.98 8.68 -19.69
C MET A 1 16.98 7.93 -18.82
N LYS A 2 15.76 8.45 -18.56
CA LYS A 2 14.75 7.78 -17.71
C LYS A 2 14.47 6.31 -18.09
N LYS A 3 14.41 6.01 -19.39
CA LYS A 3 14.17 4.66 -19.92
C LYS A 3 15.26 3.65 -19.51
N LEU A 4 16.53 4.04 -19.66
CA LEU A 4 17.68 3.21 -19.31
C LEU A 4 17.72 2.84 -17.82
N ILE A 5 17.26 3.75 -16.94
CA ILE A 5 17.23 3.53 -15.49
C ILE A 5 16.13 2.53 -15.11
N LEU A 6 14.94 2.67 -15.71
CA LEU A 6 13.81 1.77 -15.45
C LEU A 6 14.07 0.35 -15.99
N ASP A 7 14.82 0.23 -17.09
CA ASP A 7 15.12 -1.06 -17.71
C ASP A 7 16.15 -1.89 -16.90
N HIS A 8 16.87 -1.28 -15.96
CA HIS A 8 17.96 -1.93 -15.20
C HIS A 8 17.83 -1.84 -13.68
N ILE A 9 16.81 -1.17 -13.15
CA ILE A 9 16.52 -1.19 -11.71
C ILE A 9 15.98 -2.57 -11.34
N SER A 10 16.66 -3.24 -10.40
CA SER A 10 16.11 -4.39 -9.70
C SER A 10 15.26 -3.90 -8.54
N VAL A 11 14.01 -4.36 -8.45
CA VAL A 11 13.13 -4.11 -7.31
C VAL A 11 13.05 -5.39 -6.51
N SER A 12 13.41 -5.33 -5.22
CA SER A 12 13.30 -6.46 -4.30
C SER A 12 11.92 -6.51 -3.64
N ASP A 13 11.58 -7.63 -3.02
CA ASP A 13 10.34 -7.76 -2.25
C ASP A 13 10.32 -6.82 -1.04
N ASP A 14 11.48 -6.55 -0.43
CA ASP A 14 11.61 -5.58 0.66
C ASP A 14 11.32 -4.15 0.19
N ASP A 15 11.76 -3.76 -1.02
CA ASP A 15 11.44 -2.46 -1.60
C ASP A 15 9.92 -2.29 -1.82
N LEU A 16 9.25 -3.37 -2.24
CA LEU A 16 7.80 -3.37 -2.43
C LEU A 16 7.06 -3.31 -1.09
N ARG A 17 7.58 -3.97 -0.05
CA ARG A 17 7.05 -3.91 1.32
C ARG A 17 7.15 -2.51 1.90
N ASP A 18 8.32 -1.88 1.79
CA ASP A 18 8.55 -0.49 2.20
C ASP A 18 7.61 0.48 1.49
N LEU A 19 7.40 0.26 0.19
CA LEU A 19 6.46 1.06 -0.60
C LEU A 19 5.01 0.88 -0.11
N ALA A 20 4.59 -0.35 0.21
CA ALA A 20 3.26 -0.63 0.74
C ALA A 20 3.03 0.05 2.10
N VAL A 21 4.02 0.00 3.00
CA VAL A 21 3.98 0.68 4.30
C VAL A 21 3.84 2.19 4.11
N LYS A 22 4.70 2.81 3.29
CA LYS A 22 4.65 4.26 3.03
C LYS A 22 3.31 4.72 2.48
N ARG A 23 2.71 3.94 1.57
CA ARG A 23 1.39 4.26 0.99
C ARG A 23 0.28 4.15 2.02
N SER A 24 0.33 3.14 2.88
CA SER A 24 -0.67 2.94 3.92
C SER A 24 -0.56 4.02 5.02
N GLN A 25 0.67 4.40 5.40
CA GLN A 25 0.94 5.51 6.32
C GLN A 25 0.37 6.82 5.79
N ARG A 26 0.62 7.15 4.52
CA ARG A 26 0.08 8.37 3.89
C ARG A 26 -1.44 8.42 3.97
N VAL A 27 -2.12 7.29 3.78
CA VAL A 27 -3.58 7.21 3.93
C VAL A 27 -4.00 7.42 5.39
N GLN A 28 -3.32 6.78 6.35
CA GLN A 28 -3.58 6.99 7.77
C GLN A 28 -3.44 8.47 8.16
N ASP A 29 -2.37 9.13 7.71
CA ASP A 29 -2.11 10.54 7.99
C ASP A 29 -3.26 11.41 7.46
N GLU A 30 -3.71 11.19 6.22
CA GLU A 30 -4.84 11.91 5.63
C GLU A 30 -6.18 11.64 6.37
N LEU A 31 -6.41 10.41 6.84
CA LEU A 31 -7.58 10.09 7.65
C LEU A 31 -7.58 10.83 9.00
N ILE A 32 -6.40 11.01 9.61
CA ILE A 32 -6.24 11.70 10.89
C ILE A 32 -6.33 13.22 10.70
N GLU A 33 -5.57 13.78 9.76
CA GLU A 33 -5.43 15.22 9.56
C GLU A 33 -6.66 15.83 8.90
N THR A 34 -7.12 15.24 7.79
CA THR A 34 -8.20 15.81 6.96
C THR A 34 -9.58 15.41 7.47
N LEU A 35 -9.77 14.13 7.81
CA LEU A 35 -11.07 13.61 8.27
C LEU A 35 -11.26 13.63 9.79
N ARG A 36 -10.24 14.07 10.54
CA ARG A 36 -10.27 14.21 12.02
C ARG A 36 -10.64 12.90 12.73
N ILE A 37 -10.28 11.76 12.16
CA ILE A 37 -10.44 10.47 12.81
C ILE A 37 -9.37 10.38 13.90
N ALA A 38 -9.78 10.00 15.12
CA ALA A 38 -8.83 9.83 16.22
C ALA A 38 -7.78 8.75 15.85
N ALA A 39 -6.49 9.10 15.93
CA ALA A 39 -5.37 8.19 15.70
C ALA A 39 -5.52 6.77 16.29
N PRO A 40 -6.00 6.58 17.55
CA PRO A 40 -6.17 5.24 18.12
C PRO A 40 -7.29 4.39 17.47
N ARG A 41 -7.99 4.91 16.45
CA ARG A 41 -9.02 4.17 15.69
C ARG A 41 -8.54 3.70 14.32
N VAL A 42 -7.36 4.13 13.87
CA VAL A 42 -6.84 3.80 12.54
C VAL A 42 -5.64 2.87 12.71
N PHE A 43 -5.77 1.65 12.21
CA PHE A 43 -4.74 0.62 12.33
C PHE A 43 -4.20 0.26 10.95
N LEU A 44 -2.87 0.16 10.85
CA LEU A 44 -2.21 -0.39 9.67
C LEU A 44 -2.00 -1.90 9.89
N VAL A 45 -2.43 -2.70 8.93
CA VAL A 45 -2.34 -4.16 8.98
C VAL A 45 -1.72 -4.64 7.68
N GLU A 46 -0.70 -5.48 7.78
CA GLU A 46 -0.10 -6.13 6.62
C GLU A 46 -1.02 -7.26 6.14
N PRO A 47 -1.37 -7.32 4.85
CA PRO A 47 -2.24 -8.36 4.31
C PRO A 47 -1.56 -9.73 4.33
N ASP A 48 -2.34 -10.80 4.47
CA ASP A 48 -1.83 -12.17 4.40
C ASP A 48 -1.34 -12.47 2.97
N PRO A 49 -0.05 -12.80 2.77
CA PRO A 49 0.49 -13.11 1.45
C PRO A 49 -0.19 -14.32 0.79
N PHE A 50 -0.84 -15.19 1.56
CA PHE A 50 -1.50 -16.40 1.06
C PHE A 50 -2.98 -16.22 0.73
N ASN A 51 -3.61 -15.10 1.11
CA ASN A 51 -5.01 -14.85 0.81
C ASN A 51 -5.26 -13.43 0.27
N PRO A 52 -4.81 -13.13 -0.97
CA PRO A 52 -5.10 -11.87 -1.60
C PRO A 52 -6.60 -11.78 -1.96
N GLU A 53 -7.36 -10.96 -1.22
CA GLU A 53 -8.76 -10.69 -1.54
C GLU A 53 -8.91 -10.14 -2.98
N ASN A 54 -9.71 -10.84 -3.79
CA ASN A 54 -10.23 -10.48 -5.12
C ASN A 54 -9.19 -10.37 -6.27
N GLN A 55 -8.93 -11.51 -6.89
CA GLN A 55 -8.12 -11.66 -8.11
C GLN A 55 -8.94 -11.46 -9.40
N ASP A 56 -9.51 -10.28 -9.61
CA ASP A 56 -10.01 -9.91 -10.94
C ASP A 56 -8.95 -9.04 -11.66
N SER A 57 -8.12 -9.74 -12.44
CA SER A 57 -7.25 -9.26 -13.53
C SER A 57 -6.92 -7.76 -13.58
N ALA A 58 -5.91 -7.31 -12.82
CA ALA A 58 -5.00 -6.22 -13.20
C ALA A 58 -3.86 -6.09 -12.18
N SER A 59 -2.62 -5.86 -12.62
CA SER A 59 -1.50 -5.56 -11.71
C SER A 59 -1.75 -4.31 -10.84
N ALA A 60 -2.64 -3.41 -11.30
CA ALA A 60 -3.14 -2.26 -10.55
C ALA A 60 -4.00 -2.62 -9.32
N VAL A 61 -4.52 -3.86 -9.23
CA VAL A 61 -5.30 -4.35 -8.07
C VAL A 61 -4.37 -4.82 -6.95
N ARG A 62 -3.24 -5.45 -7.29
CA ARG A 62 -2.26 -5.98 -6.31
C ARG A 62 -1.53 -4.91 -5.50
N SER A 63 -1.52 -3.68 -6.00
CA SER A 63 -0.84 -2.53 -5.39
C SER A 63 -1.81 -1.59 -4.67
N ARG A 64 -2.99 -2.02 -4.21
CA ARG A 64 -3.97 -1.14 -3.55
C ARG A 64 -3.82 -1.18 -2.04
N VAL A 65 -4.08 -0.04 -1.39
CA VAL A 65 -4.35 0.02 0.06
C VAL A 65 -5.85 -0.24 0.20
N SER A 66 -6.24 -1.28 0.95
CA SER A 66 -7.63 -1.54 1.30
C SER A 66 -7.97 -0.87 2.63
N VAL A 67 -9.15 -0.26 2.72
CA VAL A 67 -9.67 0.36 3.94
C VAL A 67 -10.98 -0.33 4.27
N THR A 68 -11.04 -0.92 5.47
CA THR A 68 -12.25 -1.59 5.99
C THR A 68 -12.67 -0.93 7.29
N ILE A 69 -13.96 -0.64 7.42
CA ILE A 69 -14.55 -0.12 8.65
C ILE A 69 -15.30 -1.28 9.29
N ARG A 70 -14.95 -1.62 10.53
CA ARG A 70 -15.65 -2.63 11.35
C ARG A 70 -16.41 -1.94 12.48
#